data_AF-A0A9E7UD87-F1
#
_entry.id   AF-A0A9E7UD87-F1
#
_cell.length_a   1.000
_cell.length_b   1.000
_cell.length_c   1.000
_cell.angle_alpha   90.00
_cell.angle_beta   90.00
_cell.angle_gamma   90.00
#
_symmetry.space_group_name_H-M   'P 1'
#
loop_
_entity.id
_entity.type
_entity.pdbx_description
1 polymer ?
#
loop_
_entity_poly.entity_id
_entity_poly.type
_entity_poly.pdbx_seq_one_letter_code
_entity_poly.pdbx_strand_id
1 'polypeptide(L)'
;MGNFDEHLNAGKAAGLLAAVVVGFLVLDRGGGIGETIIVAAGVGGVLVVGSLLPDIDHQASKPRQAAGSLGALTVVGGVIGLVVFAPDSVALLGGLVNTLGVGGSPSTLGIGVLVIGAVVLLATGGDTFDSLTTHRGFTHSLAFVALVGVTALVATQQLASLGGVLGVFEGQNGVLVAGAAAAGVLVHLAVDS
;
A
#
# COMPACT_ATOMS: atom_id res chain seq x y z
N MET A 1 -16.44 12.97 -12.86
CA MET A 1 -15.30 13.41 -12.03
C MET A 1 -15.78 13.81 -10.68
N GLY A 2 -15.42 12.99 -9.71
CA GLY A 2 -15.73 13.24 -8.32
C GLY A 2 -14.84 14.35 -7.76
N ASN A 3 -15.34 15.10 -6.78
CA ASN A 3 -14.44 15.86 -5.92
C ASN A 3 -13.94 14.98 -4.76
N PHE A 4 -12.93 15.47 -4.02
CA PHE A 4 -12.35 14.76 -2.88
C PHE A 4 -13.40 14.28 -1.87
N ASP A 5 -14.42 15.10 -1.58
CA ASP A 5 -15.45 14.75 -0.58
C ASP A 5 -16.35 13.63 -1.10
N GLU A 6 -16.62 13.57 -2.41
CA GLU A 6 -17.35 12.47 -3.05
C GLU A 6 -16.57 11.15 -2.99
N HIS A 7 -15.27 11.16 -3.32
CA HIS A 7 -14.40 9.99 -3.19
C HIS A 7 -14.28 9.52 -1.73
N LEU A 8 -14.15 10.46 -0.78
CA LEU A 8 -14.11 10.15 0.65
C LEU A 8 -15.41 9.54 1.15
N ASN A 9 -16.56 10.09 0.75
CA ASN A 9 -17.87 9.60 1.18
C ASN A 9 -18.17 8.22 0.58
N ALA A 10 -17.85 8.00 -0.70
CA ALA A 10 -17.97 6.69 -1.33
C ALA A 10 -17.05 5.66 -0.66
N GLY A 11 -15.80 6.04 -0.38
CA GLY A 11 -14.84 5.22 0.38
C GLY A 11 -15.35 4.84 1.77
N LYS A 12 -15.91 5.79 2.53
CA LYS A 12 -16.50 5.54 3.86
C LYS A 12 -17.68 4.59 3.79
N ALA A 13 -18.59 4.78 2.83
CA ALA A 13 -19.76 3.93 2.66
C ALA A 13 -19.36 2.48 2.30
N ALA A 14 -18.49 2.33 1.29
CA ALA A 14 -17.97 1.04 0.87
C ALA A 14 -17.12 0.38 1.97
N GLY A 15 -16.30 1.16 2.67
CA GLY A 15 -15.45 0.68 3.77
C GLY A 15 -16.27 0.18 4.95
N LEU A 16 -17.33 0.89 5.34
CA LEU A 16 -18.24 0.45 6.39
C LEU A 16 -18.95 -0.85 6.00
N LEU A 17 -19.47 -0.93 4.77
CA LEU A 17 -20.11 -2.14 4.27
C LEU A 17 -19.14 -3.33 4.24
N ALA A 18 -17.93 -3.12 3.72
CA ALA A 18 -16.90 -4.15 3.66
C ALA A 18 -16.46 -4.61 5.05
N ALA A 19 -16.32 -3.69 6.01
CA ALA A 19 -16.00 -4.03 7.40
C ALA A 19 -17.08 -4.92 8.03
N VAL A 20 -18.37 -4.60 7.81
CA VAL A 20 -19.49 -5.42 8.31
C VAL A 20 -19.48 -6.80 7.67
N VAL A 21 -19.39 -6.87 6.34
CA VAL A 21 -19.38 -8.14 5.60
C VAL A 21 -18.19 -9.00 6.02
N VAL A 22 -16.98 -8.43 6.07
CA VAL A 22 -15.78 -9.17 6.48
C VAL A 22 -15.84 -9.57 7.95
N GLY A 23 -16.38 -8.73 8.83
CA GLY A 23 -16.60 -9.09 10.22
C GLY A 23 -17.47 -10.34 10.36
N PHE A 24 -18.61 -10.39 9.66
CA PHE A 24 -19.44 -11.59 9.62
C PHE A 24 -18.71 -12.79 9.03
N LEU A 25 -17.96 -12.58 7.93
CA LEU A 25 -17.17 -13.65 7.34
C LEU A 25 -16.13 -14.19 8.30
N VAL A 26 -15.44 -13.37 9.09
CA VAL A 26 -14.46 -13.85 10.10
C VAL A 26 -15.15 -14.71 11.15
N LEU A 27 -16.29 -14.25 11.68
CA LEU A 27 -17.06 -15.00 12.68
C LEU A 27 -17.57 -16.34 12.13
N ASP A 28 -18.03 -16.38 10.88
CA ASP A 28 -18.56 -17.58 10.22
C ASP A 28 -17.51 -18.70 10.10
N ARG A 29 -16.24 -18.35 9.88
CA ARG A 29 -15.10 -19.31 9.86
C ARG A 29 -14.54 -19.61 11.25
N GLY A 30 -15.23 -19.21 12.32
CA GLY A 30 -14.86 -19.51 13.70
C GLY A 30 -13.80 -18.57 14.30
N GLY A 31 -13.56 -17.42 13.69
CA GLY A 31 -12.63 -16.42 14.21
C GLY A 31 -13.10 -15.79 15.53
N GLY A 32 -12.14 -15.36 16.36
CA GLY A 32 -12.45 -14.73 17.65
C GLY A 32 -13.01 -13.31 17.50
N ILE A 33 -13.61 -12.77 18.56
CA ILE A 33 -14.11 -11.38 18.59
C ILE A 33 -12.95 -10.38 18.34
N GLY A 34 -11.79 -10.60 18.96
CA GLY A 34 -10.62 -9.75 18.77
C GLY A 34 -10.11 -9.74 17.32
N GLU A 35 -9.99 -10.92 16.72
CA GLU A 35 -9.63 -11.08 15.30
C GLU A 35 -10.65 -10.38 14.39
N THR A 36 -11.94 -10.61 14.63
CA THR A 36 -13.04 -10.01 13.88
C THR A 36 -12.94 -8.48 13.87
N ILE A 37 -12.73 -7.87 15.04
CA ILE A 37 -12.62 -6.41 15.16
C ILE A 37 -11.41 -5.89 14.38
N ILE A 38 -10.24 -6.53 14.55
CA ILE A 38 -9.01 -6.06 13.91
C ILE A 38 -9.10 -6.18 12.38
N VAL A 39 -9.58 -7.31 11.87
CA VAL A 39 -9.69 -7.55 10.42
C VAL A 39 -10.76 -6.66 9.80
N ALA A 40 -11.93 -6.51 10.44
CA ALA A 40 -12.98 -5.61 9.96
C ALA A 40 -12.52 -4.15 9.93
N ALA A 41 -11.85 -3.68 10.99
CA ALA A 41 -11.28 -2.33 11.05
C ALA A 41 -10.18 -2.13 10.00
N GLY A 42 -9.31 -3.12 9.82
CA GLY A 42 -8.25 -3.12 8.80
C GLY A 42 -8.82 -3.02 7.38
N VAL A 43 -9.82 -3.85 7.05
CA VAL A 43 -10.51 -3.82 5.76
C VAL A 43 -11.20 -2.48 5.52
N GLY A 44 -11.99 -1.99 6.49
CA GLY A 44 -12.69 -0.72 6.34
C GLY A 44 -11.72 0.46 6.17
N GLY A 45 -10.68 0.52 7.00
CA GLY A 45 -9.68 1.59 6.94
C GLY A 45 -8.87 1.57 5.63
N VAL A 46 -8.38 0.39 5.22
CA VAL A 46 -7.58 0.25 4.00
C VAL A 46 -8.40 0.56 2.75
N LEU A 47 -9.69 0.21 2.72
CA LEU A 47 -10.57 0.56 1.61
C LEU A 47 -10.74 2.09 1.48
N VAL A 48 -10.99 2.79 2.60
CA VAL A 48 -11.08 4.25 2.62
C VAL A 48 -9.79 4.91 2.15
N VAL A 49 -8.63 4.39 2.56
CA VAL A 49 -7.33 4.89 2.08
C VAL A 49 -7.19 4.62 0.58
N GLY A 50 -7.51 3.40 0.12
CA GLY A 50 -7.46 3.02 -1.29
C GLY A 50 -8.35 3.88 -2.17
N SER A 51 -9.51 4.34 -1.68
CA SER A 51 -10.43 5.20 -2.44
C SER A 51 -9.97 6.64 -2.60
N LEU A 52 -8.95 7.04 -1.85
CA LEU A 52 -8.32 8.36 -1.94
C LEU A 52 -6.93 8.29 -2.58
N LEU A 53 -6.41 7.09 -2.78
CA LEU A 53 -5.05 6.90 -3.24
C LEU A 53 -4.83 7.42 -4.67
N PRO A 54 -5.76 7.25 -5.64
CA PRO A 54 -5.55 7.76 -6.99
C PRO A 54 -5.44 9.28 -7.08
N ASP A 55 -6.11 10.03 -6.19
CA ASP A 55 -6.05 11.50 -6.10
C ASP A 55 -4.63 12.04 -5.87
N ILE A 56 -3.65 11.21 -5.52
CA ILE A 56 -2.23 11.59 -5.39
C ILE A 56 -1.65 12.15 -6.70
N ASP A 57 -2.28 11.89 -7.85
CA ASP A 57 -1.88 12.45 -9.14
C ASP A 57 -2.36 13.89 -9.37
N HIS A 58 -3.33 14.36 -8.58
CA HIS A 58 -3.88 15.69 -8.72
C HIS A 58 -3.09 16.69 -7.87
N GLN A 59 -2.43 17.64 -8.53
CA GLN A 59 -1.44 18.58 -7.96
C GLN A 59 -1.91 19.33 -6.70
N ALA A 60 -3.20 19.66 -6.61
CA ALA A 60 -3.78 20.38 -5.49
C ALA A 60 -4.54 19.49 -4.49
N SER A 61 -4.54 18.16 -4.67
CA SER A 61 -5.35 17.28 -3.84
C SER A 61 -4.81 17.18 -2.40
N LYS A 62 -5.72 16.96 -1.45
CA LYS A 62 -5.35 16.72 -0.05
C LYS A 62 -4.49 15.45 0.10
N PRO A 63 -4.75 14.32 -0.60
CA PRO A 63 -3.88 13.14 -0.57
C PRO A 63 -2.45 13.44 -1.03
N ARG A 64 -2.28 14.25 -2.07
CA ARG A 64 -0.96 14.68 -2.53
C ARG A 64 -0.23 15.55 -1.49
N GLN A 65 -0.93 16.51 -0.88
CA GLN A 65 -0.35 17.34 0.18
C GLN A 65 0.07 16.49 1.40
N ALA A 66 -0.74 15.49 1.76
CA ALA A 66 -0.42 14.54 2.81
C ALA A 66 0.77 13.64 2.42
N ALA A 67 0.80 13.11 1.21
CA ALA A 67 1.93 12.33 0.70
C ALA A 67 3.21 13.17 0.58
N GLY A 68 3.14 14.45 0.24
CA GLY A 68 4.30 15.35 0.25
C GLY A 68 4.81 15.66 1.65
N SER A 69 3.91 15.88 2.61
CA SER A 69 4.27 16.20 4.01
C SER A 69 4.76 14.98 4.80
N LEU A 70 4.25 13.78 4.49
CA LEU A 70 4.65 12.53 5.15
C LEU A 70 5.61 11.68 4.31
N GLY A 71 5.84 12.06 3.05
CA GLY A 71 6.59 11.29 2.05
C GLY A 71 7.99 10.93 2.50
N ALA A 72 8.69 11.88 3.11
CA ALA A 72 10.00 11.66 3.68
C ALA A 72 9.99 10.59 4.78
N LEU A 73 9.01 10.64 5.68
CA LEU A 73 8.87 9.67 6.77
C LEU A 73 8.47 8.29 6.25
N THR A 74 7.59 8.22 5.25
CA THR A 74 7.18 6.94 4.65
C THR A 74 8.27 6.30 3.80
N VAL A 75 9.07 7.08 3.07
CA VAL A 75 10.19 6.55 2.29
C VAL A 75 11.30 6.07 3.21
N VAL A 76 11.68 6.87 4.21
CA VAL A 76 12.68 6.47 5.22
C VAL A 76 12.19 5.25 6.02
N GLY A 77 10.94 5.28 6.48
CA GLY A 77 10.33 4.16 7.19
C GLY A 77 10.20 2.90 6.33
N GLY A 78 9.89 3.04 5.04
CA GLY A 78 9.80 1.92 4.09
C GLY A 78 11.16 1.28 3.81
N VAL A 79 12.22 2.09 3.64
CA VAL A 79 13.60 1.58 3.50
C VAL A 79 14.03 0.84 4.77
N ILE A 80 13.86 1.46 5.94
CA ILE A 80 14.21 0.83 7.22
C ILE A 80 13.39 -0.46 7.40
N GLY A 81 12.09 -0.42 7.10
CA GLY A 81 11.20 -1.56 7.21
C GLY A 81 11.63 -2.72 6.30
N LEU A 82 11.96 -2.45 5.04
CA LEU A 82 12.44 -3.48 4.11
C LEU A 82 13.76 -4.09 4.58
N VAL A 83 14.70 -3.26 5.05
CA VAL A 83 16.00 -3.74 5.54
C VAL A 83 15.88 -4.58 6.80
N VAL A 84 14.98 -4.21 7.72
CA VAL A 84 14.81 -4.89 9.01
C VAL A 84 13.95 -6.14 8.88
N PHE A 85 12.84 -6.06 8.15
CA PHE A 85 11.81 -7.09 8.15
C PHE A 85 11.83 -7.98 6.90
N ALA A 86 12.42 -7.53 5.79
CA ALA A 86 12.50 -8.30 4.55
C ALA A 86 13.95 -8.39 4.00
N PRO A 87 14.95 -8.80 4.82
CA PRO A 87 16.36 -8.79 4.44
C PRO A 87 16.67 -9.65 3.20
N ASP A 88 15.93 -10.74 2.99
CA ASP A 88 16.08 -11.59 1.80
C ASP A 88 15.66 -10.88 0.51
N SER A 89 14.59 -10.06 0.58
CA SER A 89 14.16 -9.24 -0.55
C SER A 89 15.18 -8.16 -0.88
N VAL A 90 15.81 -7.57 0.15
CA VAL A 90 16.91 -6.62 -0.03
C VAL A 90 18.13 -7.31 -0.64
N ALA A 91 18.48 -8.51 -0.19
CA ALA A 91 19.58 -9.29 -0.75
C ALA A 91 19.34 -9.68 -2.22
N LEU A 92 18.10 -9.97 -2.62
CA LEU A 92 17.74 -10.21 -4.02
C LEU A 92 18.01 -8.98 -4.91
N LEU A 93 17.68 -7.78 -4.44
CA LEU A 93 17.99 -6.54 -5.16
C LEU A 93 19.50 -6.36 -5.36
N GLY A 94 20.31 -6.63 -4.32
CA GLY A 94 21.76 -6.59 -4.48
C GLY A 94 22.32 -7.73 -5.33
N GLY A 95 21.65 -8.88 -5.36
CA GLY A 95 21.95 -9.98 -6.28
C GLY A 95 21.82 -9.56 -7.75
N LEU A 96 20.78 -8.79 -8.10
CA LEU A 96 20.64 -8.20 -9.43
C LEU A 96 21.79 -7.25 -9.75
N VAL A 97 22.21 -6.41 -8.80
CA VAL A 97 23.35 -5.51 -8.99
C VAL A 97 24.66 -6.27 -9.21
N ASN A 98 24.87 -7.39 -8.52
CA ASN A 98 26.01 -8.28 -8.75
C ASN A 98 26.02 -8.81 -10.19
N THR A 99 24.86 -9.11 -10.80
CA THR A 99 24.81 -9.56 -12.22
C THR A 99 25.31 -8.51 -13.20
N LEU A 100 25.34 -7.23 -12.80
CA LEU A 100 25.87 -6.12 -13.57
C LEU A 100 27.38 -5.91 -13.36
N GLY A 101 28.05 -6.82 -12.63
CA GLY A 101 29.51 -6.80 -12.43
C GLY A 101 29.99 -5.93 -11.27
N VAL A 102 29.09 -5.39 -10.45
CA VAL A 102 29.46 -4.65 -9.24
C VAL A 102 29.84 -5.66 -8.15
N GLY A 103 31.03 -5.52 -7.56
CA GLY A 103 31.48 -6.42 -6.48
C GLY A 103 30.96 -6.02 -5.11
N GLY A 104 30.42 -6.97 -4.35
CA GLY A 104 30.00 -6.77 -2.96
C GLY A 104 29.11 -7.89 -2.43
N SER A 105 28.81 -7.87 -1.13
CA SER A 105 27.81 -8.76 -0.57
C SER A 105 26.40 -8.33 -1.04
N PRO A 106 25.51 -9.28 -1.41
CA PRO A 106 24.16 -8.95 -1.88
C PRO A 106 23.35 -8.09 -0.92
N SER A 107 23.50 -8.29 0.39
CA SER A 107 22.83 -7.46 1.41
C SER A 107 23.29 -6.01 1.39
N THR A 108 24.61 -5.76 1.36
CA THR A 108 25.17 -4.40 1.33
C THR A 108 24.82 -3.67 0.05
N LEU A 109 24.88 -4.35 -1.09
CA LEU A 109 24.50 -3.79 -2.38
C LEU A 109 23.00 -3.49 -2.44
N GLY A 110 22.16 -4.39 -1.91
CA GLY A 110 20.72 -4.20 -1.83
C GLY A 110 20.34 -2.99 -0.97
N ILE A 111 20.98 -2.83 0.19
CA ILE A 111 20.81 -1.62 1.03
C ILE A 111 21.24 -0.38 0.26
N GLY A 112 22.38 -0.43 -0.44
CA GLY A 112 22.86 0.68 -1.27
C GLY A 112 21.84 1.09 -2.34
N VAL A 113 21.23 0.12 -3.03
CA VAL A 113 20.15 0.36 -4.01
C VAL A 113 18.94 1.02 -3.36
N LEU A 114 18.48 0.51 -2.21
CA LEU A 114 17.33 1.07 -1.50
C LEU A 114 17.60 2.50 -1.03
N VAL A 115 18.78 2.78 -0.48
CA VAL A 115 19.17 4.11 -0.01
C VAL A 115 19.28 5.08 -1.18
N ILE A 116 19.97 4.71 -2.26
CA ILE A 116 20.09 5.57 -3.45
C ILE A 116 18.71 5.78 -4.08
N GLY A 117 17.91 4.73 -4.24
CA GLY A 117 16.55 4.82 -4.76
C GLY A 117 15.66 5.72 -3.90
N ALA A 118 15.78 5.64 -2.58
CA ALA A 118 15.07 6.52 -1.66
C ALA A 118 15.55 7.98 -1.76
N VAL A 119 16.86 8.22 -1.85
CA VAL A 119 17.41 9.57 -2.04
C VAL A 119 16.94 10.17 -3.37
N VAL A 120 16.96 9.40 -4.45
CA VAL A 120 16.43 9.83 -5.75
C VAL A 120 14.93 10.09 -5.66
N LEU A 121 14.17 9.22 -5.01
CA LEU A 121 12.73 9.39 -4.80
C LEU A 121 12.41 10.60 -3.91
N LEU A 122 13.25 10.94 -2.93
CA LEU A 122 13.07 12.14 -2.11
C LEU A 122 13.48 13.41 -2.86
N ALA A 123 14.56 13.34 -3.64
CA ALA A 123 15.08 14.47 -4.41
C ALA A 123 14.24 14.79 -5.64
N THR A 124 13.58 13.80 -6.23
CA THR A 124 12.83 13.94 -7.48
C THR A 124 11.36 13.55 -7.35
N GLY A 125 10.91 13.07 -6.20
CA GLY A 125 9.56 12.50 -6.04
C GLY A 125 8.42 13.47 -6.26
N GLY A 126 8.63 14.78 -6.17
CA GLY A 126 7.64 15.75 -6.67
C GLY A 126 7.52 15.68 -8.19
N ASP A 127 8.64 15.90 -8.88
CA ASP A 127 8.71 16.12 -10.33
C ASP A 127 8.64 14.82 -11.17
N THR A 128 9.22 13.72 -10.69
CA THR A 128 9.15 12.38 -11.31
C THR A 128 7.76 11.79 -11.14
N PHE A 129 7.17 11.95 -9.96
CA PHE A 129 5.79 11.53 -9.72
C PHE A 129 4.85 12.39 -10.56
N ASP A 130 5.11 13.69 -10.72
CA ASP A 130 4.39 14.53 -11.68
C ASP A 130 4.50 14.05 -13.11
N SER A 131 5.70 13.78 -13.60
CA SER A 131 5.91 13.24 -14.95
C SER A 131 5.20 11.90 -15.18
N LEU A 132 5.13 11.04 -14.16
CA LEU A 132 4.49 9.72 -14.24
C LEU A 132 2.96 9.75 -13.99
N THR A 133 2.43 10.78 -13.35
CA THR A 133 1.02 10.81 -12.88
C THR A 133 0.15 11.92 -13.48
N THR A 134 0.71 12.93 -14.16
CA THR A 134 -0.02 14.12 -14.64
C THR A 134 -1.04 13.92 -15.78
N HIS A 135 -1.35 12.68 -16.19
CA HIS A 135 -2.38 12.41 -17.21
C HIS A 135 -3.41 11.36 -16.80
N ARG A 136 -4.05 11.46 -15.61
CA ARG A 136 -5.05 10.48 -15.12
C ARG A 136 -4.62 9.00 -15.35
N GLY A 137 -3.32 8.74 -15.43
CA GLY A 137 -2.82 7.72 -16.36
C GLY A 137 -2.68 6.38 -15.67
N PHE A 138 -1.66 6.28 -14.83
CA PHE A 138 -1.36 5.03 -14.13
C PHE A 138 -2.30 4.81 -12.93
N THR A 139 -2.49 5.81 -12.08
CA THR A 139 -3.34 5.80 -10.87
C THR A 139 -4.81 5.46 -11.14
N HIS A 140 -5.30 5.73 -12.35
CA HIS A 140 -6.67 5.41 -12.77
C HIS A 140 -6.75 4.18 -13.69
N SER A 141 -5.74 3.30 -13.63
CA SER A 141 -5.69 2.07 -14.44
C SER A 141 -5.91 0.81 -13.60
N LEU A 142 -6.36 -0.27 -14.25
CA LEU A 142 -6.43 -1.60 -13.63
C LEU A 142 -5.05 -2.13 -13.19
N ALA A 143 -3.97 -1.68 -13.83
CA ALA A 143 -2.62 -2.03 -13.42
C ALA A 143 -2.28 -1.45 -12.05
N PHE A 144 -2.75 -0.24 -11.74
CA PHE A 144 -2.58 0.36 -10.42
C PHE A 144 -3.46 -0.30 -9.35
N VAL A 145 -4.70 -0.68 -9.70
CA VAL A 145 -5.55 -1.51 -8.82
C VAL A 145 -4.82 -2.79 -8.43
N ALA A 146 -4.23 -3.49 -9.41
CA ALA A 146 -3.47 -4.71 -9.16
C ALA A 146 -2.22 -4.45 -8.32
N LEU A 147 -1.46 -3.38 -8.61
CA LEU A 147 -0.29 -3.00 -7.84
C LEU A 147 -0.62 -2.74 -6.37
N VAL A 148 -1.68 -1.98 -6.09
CA VAL A 148 -2.12 -1.66 -4.72
C VAL A 148 -2.55 -2.92 -3.99
N GLY A 149 -3.34 -3.79 -4.64
CA GLY A 149 -3.76 -5.07 -4.06
C GLY A 149 -2.57 -6.00 -3.74
N VAL A 150 -1.64 -6.18 -4.68
CA VAL A 150 -0.44 -7.01 -4.48
C VAL A 150 0.46 -6.43 -3.40
N THR A 151 0.66 -5.11 -3.38
CA THR A 151 1.47 -4.44 -2.36
C THR A 151 0.85 -4.63 -0.97
N ALA A 152 -0.47 -4.47 -0.84
CA ALA A 152 -1.18 -4.71 0.40
C ALA A 152 -1.12 -6.19 0.83
N LEU A 153 -1.18 -7.13 -0.11
CA LEU A 153 -0.98 -8.55 0.18
C LEU A 153 0.42 -8.81 0.74
N VAL A 154 1.47 -8.34 0.07
CA VAL A 154 2.84 -8.51 0.56
C VAL A 154 3.01 -7.86 1.93
N ALA A 155 2.52 -6.63 2.10
CA ALA A 155 2.61 -5.91 3.37
C ALA A 155 1.91 -6.65 4.52
N THR A 156 0.72 -7.21 4.27
CA THR A 156 -0.03 -7.96 5.30
C THR A 156 0.65 -9.27 5.67
N GLN A 157 1.27 -9.99 4.72
CA GLN A 157 2.04 -11.21 5.05
C GLN A 157 3.31 -10.88 5.84
N GLN A 158 4.02 -9.80 5.49
CA GLN A 158 5.18 -9.34 6.25
C GLN A 158 4.77 -8.90 7.66
N LEU A 159 3.65 -8.18 7.79
CA LEU A 159 3.13 -7.76 9.09
C LEU A 159 2.73 -8.96 9.95
N ALA A 160 2.12 -9.99 9.35
CA ALA A 160 1.76 -11.24 10.02
C ALA A 160 2.98 -12.00 10.55
N SER A 161 4.10 -11.99 9.82
CA SER A 161 5.34 -12.65 10.26
C SER A 161 5.96 -12.07 11.53
N LEU A 162 5.55 -10.85 11.94
CA LEU A 162 5.96 -10.27 13.23
C LEU A 162 5.26 -10.93 14.42
N GLY A 163 4.20 -11.71 14.19
CA GLY A 163 3.46 -12.43 15.20
C GLY A 163 2.63 -11.53 16.14
N GLY A 164 2.24 -12.08 17.28
CA GLY A 164 1.40 -11.39 18.25
C GLY A 164 0.04 -10.98 17.68
N VAL A 165 -0.39 -9.75 17.96
CA VAL A 165 -1.66 -9.20 17.44
C VAL A 165 -1.66 -9.10 15.91
N LEU A 166 -0.49 -8.93 15.29
CA LEU A 166 -0.36 -8.74 13.85
C LEU A 166 -0.45 -10.06 13.07
N GLY A 167 -0.22 -11.20 13.71
CA GLY A 167 -0.42 -12.53 13.13
C GLY A 167 -1.86 -12.79 12.66
N VAL A 168 -2.81 -11.97 13.13
CA VAL A 168 -4.21 -11.98 12.67
C VAL A 168 -4.36 -11.81 11.15
N PHE A 169 -3.38 -11.20 10.48
CA PHE A 169 -3.40 -11.00 9.02
C PHE A 169 -2.84 -12.18 8.24
N GLU A 170 -2.45 -13.27 8.90
CA GLU A 170 -1.99 -14.47 8.21
C GLU A 170 -3.09 -15.09 7.33
N GLY A 171 -2.69 -15.67 6.20
CA GLY A 171 -3.59 -16.42 5.32
C GLY A 171 -4.74 -15.57 4.77
N GLN A 172 -5.97 -16.04 4.97
CA GLN A 172 -7.18 -15.46 4.34
C GLN A 172 -7.45 -14.03 4.81
N ASN A 173 -7.08 -13.66 6.03
CA ASN A 173 -7.34 -12.31 6.55
C ASN A 173 -6.48 -11.27 5.84
N GLY A 174 -5.22 -11.56 5.55
CA GLY A 174 -4.35 -10.70 4.73
C GLY A 174 -4.88 -10.56 3.31
N VAL A 175 -5.42 -11.64 2.73
CA VAL A 175 -6.07 -11.60 1.40
C VAL A 175 -7.29 -10.66 1.40
N LEU A 176 -8.09 -10.66 2.47
CA LEU A 176 -9.24 -9.76 2.58
C LEU A 176 -8.82 -8.29 2.65
N VAL A 177 -7.77 -7.98 3.42
CA VAL A 177 -7.22 -6.63 3.48
C VAL A 177 -6.63 -6.19 2.14
N ALA A 178 -5.93 -7.09 1.43
CA ALA A 178 -5.42 -6.84 0.09
C ALA A 178 -6.54 -6.58 -0.93
N GLY A 179 -7.60 -7.39 -0.89
CA GLY A 179 -8.80 -7.21 -1.70
C GLY A 179 -9.48 -5.88 -1.40
N ALA A 180 -9.55 -5.47 -0.13
CA ALA A 180 -10.10 -4.19 0.28
C ALA A 180 -9.28 -3.00 -0.26
N ALA A 181 -7.94 -3.12 -0.31
CA ALA A 181 -7.08 -2.10 -0.89
C ALA A 181 -7.37 -1.89 -2.39
N ALA A 182 -7.45 -2.99 -3.15
CA ALA A 182 -7.80 -2.96 -4.56
C ALA A 182 -9.24 -2.44 -4.78
N ALA A 183 -10.20 -2.90 -3.97
CA ALA A 183 -11.58 -2.45 -4.02
C ALA A 183 -11.71 -0.95 -3.72
N GLY A 184 -10.91 -0.41 -2.80
CA GLY A 184 -10.86 1.03 -2.52
C GLY A 184 -10.52 1.82 -3.79
N VAL A 185 -9.48 1.40 -4.51
CA VAL A 185 -9.12 2.03 -5.79
C VAL A 185 -10.28 1.91 -6.80
N LEU A 186 -10.93 0.74 -6.91
CA LEU A 186 -12.09 0.59 -7.80
C LEU A 186 -13.26 1.51 -7.43
N VAL A 187 -13.53 1.71 -6.14
CA VAL A 187 -14.53 2.68 -5.67
C VAL A 187 -14.18 4.09 -6.12
N HIS A 188 -12.89 4.46 -6.08
CA HIS A 188 -12.43 5.74 -6.63
C HIS A 188 -12.79 5.86 -8.12
N LEU A 189 -12.41 4.86 -8.92
CA LEU A 189 -12.65 4.87 -10.38
C LEU A 189 -14.14 4.95 -10.73
N ALA A 190 -15.00 4.28 -9.94
CA ALA A 190 -16.45 4.29 -10.14
C ALA A 190 -17.10 5.65 -9.82
N VAL A 191 -16.50 6.44 -8.92
CA VAL A 191 -16.95 7.82 -8.65
C VAL A 191 -16.44 8.78 -9.71
N ASP A 192 -15.28 8.50 -10.31
CA ASP A 192 -14.67 9.37 -11.30
C ASP A 192 -15.24 9.22 -12.72
N SER A 193 -15.86 8.06 -13.00
CA SER A 193 -16.53 7.71 -14.27
C SER A 193 -17.74 8.56 -14.64
#